data_AF-A0A552V1T1-F1
#
_entry.id   AF-A0A552V1T1-F1
#
_cell.length_a   1.000
_cell.length_b   1.000
_cell.length_c   1.000
_cell.angle_alpha   90.00
_cell.angle_beta   90.00
_cell.angle_gamma   90.00
#
_symmetry.space_group_name_H-M   'P 1'
#
loop_
_entity.id
_entity.type
_entity.pdbx_description
1 polymer ?
#
loop_
_entity_poly.entity_id
_entity_poly.type
_entity_poly.pdbx_seq_one_letter_code
_entity_poly.pdbx_strand_id
1 'polypeptide(L)'
;MKHKFDFSTTHNQFYIVDKEADYDTGADSFWTDEAHISRMPLGYGVVGVGTECYGPVRGELTVLSEANTEYDLSNYNHIVEGNLELNSGILQITSCPNNDIELELNMTPGHYAIRVYSSILKCG
;
A
#
# COMPACT_ATOMS: atom_id res chain seq x y z
N MET A 1 1.82 15.93 -3.50
CA MET A 1 3.19 15.86 -2.95
C MET A 1 3.74 14.46 -3.19
N LYS A 2 5.04 14.30 -3.45
CA LYS A 2 5.67 12.98 -3.67
C LYS A 2 6.63 12.62 -2.52
N HIS A 3 6.55 11.38 -2.05
CA HIS A 3 7.38 10.83 -0.99
C HIS A 3 8.00 9.52 -1.46
N LYS A 4 9.32 9.37 -1.32
CA LYS A 4 10.02 8.15 -1.71
C LYS A 4 10.27 7.27 -0.51
N PHE A 5 10.29 5.97 -0.73
CA PHE A 5 10.66 4.97 0.28
C PHE A 5 11.53 3.88 -0.35
N ASP A 6 12.46 3.34 0.45
CA ASP A 6 13.37 2.24 0.10
C ASP A 6 13.62 1.43 1.37
N PHE A 7 12.96 0.29 1.50
CA PHE A 7 13.01 -0.57 2.69
C PHE A 7 13.00 -2.04 2.30
N SER A 8 13.22 -2.95 3.25
CA SER A 8 13.12 -4.39 3.02
C SER A 8 11.90 -4.97 3.70
N THR A 9 11.20 -5.87 3.01
CA THR A 9 10.05 -6.59 3.58
C THR A 9 10.11 -8.07 3.26
N THR A 10 9.34 -8.86 4.00
CA THR A 10 9.20 -10.30 3.81
C THR A 10 7.76 -10.67 3.51
N HIS A 11 7.49 -11.97 3.30
CA HIS A 11 6.14 -12.50 3.02
C HIS A 11 5.48 -11.86 1.80
N ASN A 12 6.27 -11.37 0.85
CA ASN A 12 5.76 -10.74 -0.37
C ASN A 12 4.76 -9.59 -0.09
N GLN A 13 4.91 -8.85 1.01
CA GLN A 13 3.91 -7.86 1.39
C GLN A 13 4.45 -6.70 2.22
N PHE A 14 3.77 -5.56 2.13
CA PHE A 14 3.88 -4.43 3.06
C PHE A 14 2.50 -3.77 3.17
N TYR A 15 2.34 -2.81 4.08
CA TYR A 15 1.02 -2.23 4.36
C TYR A 15 1.03 -0.71 4.28
N ILE A 16 -0.13 -0.17 3.91
CA ILE A 16 -0.47 1.24 3.98
C ILE A 16 -1.60 1.36 5.00
N VAL A 17 -1.36 2.04 6.11
CA VAL A 17 -2.24 1.98 7.29
C VAL A 17 -2.53 3.36 7.86
N ASP A 18 -3.74 3.53 8.35
CA ASP A 18 -4.04 4.56 9.34
C ASP A 18 -3.41 4.16 10.67
N LYS A 19 -2.75 5.11 11.34
CA LYS A 19 -2.00 4.85 12.57
C LYS A 19 -2.85 4.29 13.72
N GLU A 20 -4.12 4.64 13.78
CA GLU A 20 -5.04 4.21 14.83
C GLU A 20 -5.99 3.09 14.38
N ALA A 21 -5.80 2.55 13.16
CA ALA A 21 -6.59 1.44 12.70
C ALA A 21 -6.32 0.18 13.54
N ASP A 22 -7.40 -0.46 13.97
CA ASP A 22 -7.38 -1.78 14.60
C ASP A 22 -7.56 -2.83 13.50
N TYR A 23 -6.45 -3.43 13.06
CA TYR A 23 -6.43 -4.39 11.97
C TYR A 23 -5.64 -5.66 12.33
N ASP A 24 -6.10 -6.79 11.79
CA ASP A 24 -5.38 -8.06 11.83
C ASP A 24 -5.12 -8.53 10.39
N THR A 25 -3.92 -8.28 9.88
CA THR A 25 -3.53 -8.70 8.53
C THR A 25 -3.22 -10.20 8.43
N GLY A 26 -3.20 -10.92 9.56
CA GLY A 26 -3.02 -12.37 9.63
C GLY A 26 -4.33 -13.15 9.59
N ALA A 27 -5.48 -12.47 9.71
CA ALA A 27 -6.78 -13.09 9.64
C ALA A 27 -7.06 -13.67 8.23
N ASP A 28 -7.63 -14.87 8.16
CA ASP A 28 -8.03 -15.53 6.91
C ASP A 28 -8.97 -14.68 6.04
N SER A 29 -9.70 -13.75 6.65
CA SER A 29 -10.60 -12.83 5.97
C SER A 29 -9.91 -11.65 5.27
N PHE A 30 -8.63 -11.42 5.53
CA PHE A 30 -7.90 -10.28 4.96
C PHE A 30 -7.25 -10.65 3.63
N TRP A 31 -6.34 -11.64 3.64
CA TRP A 31 -5.73 -12.19 2.43
C TRP A 31 -6.56 -13.32 1.83
N THR A 32 -7.74 -12.99 1.28
CA THR A 32 -8.57 -13.96 0.54
C THR A 32 -7.91 -14.36 -0.78
N ASP A 33 -8.43 -15.39 -1.43
CA ASP A 33 -7.99 -15.80 -2.78
C ASP A 33 -8.07 -14.64 -3.78
N GLU A 34 -9.14 -13.85 -3.74
CA GLU A 34 -9.30 -12.67 -4.59
C GLU A 34 -8.27 -11.58 -4.26
N ALA A 35 -7.97 -11.37 -2.98
CA ALA A 35 -6.97 -10.40 -2.55
C ALA A 35 -5.54 -10.80 -2.94
N HIS A 36 -5.24 -12.10 -2.92
CA HIS A 36 -3.97 -12.62 -3.44
C HIS A 36 -3.85 -12.41 -4.95
N ILE A 37 -4.94 -12.62 -5.71
CA ILE A 37 -4.97 -12.37 -7.16
C ILE A 37 -4.78 -10.88 -7.46
N SER A 38 -5.50 -10.00 -6.73
CA SER A 38 -5.42 -8.55 -6.90
C SER A 38 -4.17 -7.93 -6.29
N ARG A 39 -3.44 -8.68 -5.45
CA ARG A 39 -2.28 -8.23 -4.66
C ARG A 39 -2.59 -7.02 -3.78
N MET A 40 -3.86 -6.82 -3.41
CA MET A 40 -4.28 -5.67 -2.62
C MET A 40 -5.53 -5.98 -1.78
N PRO A 41 -5.37 -6.64 -0.62
CA PRO A 41 -6.44 -6.76 0.36
C PRO A 41 -6.79 -5.39 0.93
N LEU A 42 -8.07 -5.21 1.22
CA LEU A 42 -8.62 -4.00 1.81
C LEU A 42 -9.25 -4.34 3.16
N GLY A 43 -8.95 -3.53 4.16
CA GLY A 43 -9.56 -3.58 5.49
C GLY A 43 -9.83 -2.18 6.01
N TYR A 44 -10.44 -2.09 7.19
CA TYR A 44 -10.71 -0.80 7.81
C TYR A 44 -9.40 -0.10 8.19
N GLY A 45 -9.09 0.98 7.47
CA GLY A 45 -7.87 1.75 7.67
C GLY A 45 -6.57 1.01 7.31
N VAL A 46 -6.65 -0.09 6.57
CA VAL A 46 -5.47 -0.84 6.13
C VAL A 46 -5.62 -1.31 4.68
N VAL A 47 -4.55 -1.16 3.92
CA VAL A 47 -4.39 -1.71 2.57
C VAL A 47 -3.12 -2.54 2.57
N GLY A 48 -3.24 -3.82 2.22
CA GLY A 48 -2.06 -4.63 1.94
C GLY A 48 -1.57 -4.41 0.52
N VAL A 49 -0.27 -4.50 0.32
CA VAL A 49 0.35 -4.41 -1.00
C VAL A 49 1.22 -5.64 -1.21
N GLY A 50 0.80 -6.49 -2.14
CA GLY A 50 1.53 -7.68 -2.53
C GLY A 50 2.69 -7.36 -3.47
N THR A 51 3.90 -7.80 -3.11
CA THR A 51 5.13 -7.68 -3.89
C THR A 51 5.50 -9.02 -4.53
N GLU A 52 6.10 -8.99 -5.71
CA GLU A 52 6.53 -10.23 -6.39
C GLU A 52 7.62 -10.98 -5.61
N CYS A 53 8.47 -10.24 -4.88
CA CYS A 53 9.65 -10.79 -4.21
C CYS A 53 9.72 -10.34 -2.75
N TYR A 54 10.47 -11.12 -1.97
CA TYR A 54 11.03 -10.69 -0.70
C TYR A 54 12.18 -9.73 -0.97
N GLY A 55 12.49 -8.87 0.01
CA GLY A 55 13.66 -7.99 -0.04
C GLY A 55 13.30 -6.55 -0.38
N PRO A 56 14.18 -5.82 -1.08
CA PRO A 56 14.08 -4.37 -1.18
C PRO A 56 12.87 -3.95 -2.01
N VAL A 57 12.03 -3.11 -1.41
CA VAL A 57 10.89 -2.43 -2.02
C VAL A 57 11.26 -0.97 -2.18
N ARG A 58 11.25 -0.50 -3.42
CA ARG A 58 11.43 0.90 -3.77
C ARG A 58 10.17 1.44 -4.40
N GLY A 59 9.68 2.56 -3.91
CA GLY A 59 8.47 3.16 -4.43
C GLY A 59 8.35 4.63 -4.12
N GLU A 60 7.30 5.21 -4.68
CA GLU A 60 6.90 6.59 -4.44
C GLU A 60 5.42 6.63 -4.08
N LEU A 61 5.09 7.29 -2.97
CA LEU A 61 3.73 7.64 -2.62
C LEU A 61 3.45 9.07 -3.07
N THR A 62 2.38 9.26 -3.84
CA THR A 62 1.94 10.58 -4.28
C THR A 62 0.56 10.89 -3.70
N VAL A 63 0.48 11.92 -2.86
CA VAL A 63 -0.81 12.44 -2.38
C VAL A 63 -1.28 13.54 -3.32
N LEU A 64 -2.48 13.38 -3.87
CA LEU A 64 -3.11 14.32 -4.80
C LEU A 64 -4.24 15.08 -4.10
N SER A 65 -4.38 16.37 -4.41
CA SER A 65 -5.49 17.20 -3.93
C SER A 65 -6.80 16.98 -4.69
N GLU A 66 -6.70 16.42 -5.89
CA GLU A 66 -7.82 16.10 -6.77
C GLU A 66 -7.49 14.85 -7.60
N ALA A 67 -8.52 14.23 -8.17
CA ALA A 67 -8.31 13.10 -9.07
C ALA A 67 -7.50 13.55 -10.29
N ASN A 68 -6.31 12.98 -10.46
CA ASN A 68 -5.59 13.16 -11.71
C ASN A 68 -6.23 12.25 -12.78
N THR A 69 -6.29 12.69 -14.02
CA THR A 69 -6.82 11.92 -15.16
C THR A 69 -5.74 11.55 -16.15
N GLU A 70 -4.53 12.11 -16.02
CA GLU A 70 -3.40 11.89 -16.90
C GLU A 70 -2.27 11.18 -16.16
N TYR A 71 -2.14 9.88 -16.42
CA TYR A 71 -1.05 9.06 -15.90
C TYR A 71 -0.45 8.26 -17.05
N ASP A 72 0.87 8.35 -17.22
CA ASP A 72 1.57 7.37 -18.03
C ASP A 72 1.82 6.11 -17.19
N LEU A 73 1.01 5.08 -17.42
CA LEU A 73 1.12 3.79 -16.76
C LEU A 73 1.77 2.73 -17.65
N SER A 74 2.36 3.12 -18.79
CA SER A 74 2.90 2.20 -19.80
C SER A 74 3.99 1.25 -19.27
N ASN A 75 4.69 1.64 -18.19
CA ASN A 75 5.74 0.85 -17.57
C ASN A 75 5.26 -0.11 -16.47
N TYR A 76 3.98 -0.07 -16.09
CA TYR A 76 3.42 -0.90 -15.03
C TYR A 76 2.60 -2.04 -15.61
N ASN A 77 2.75 -3.23 -15.03
CA ASN A 77 2.10 -4.46 -15.53
C ASN A 77 0.92 -4.87 -14.65
N HIS A 78 0.84 -4.29 -13.46
CA HIS A 78 -0.21 -4.52 -12.50
C HIS A 78 -0.66 -3.18 -11.92
N ILE A 79 -1.96 -2.91 -12.01
CA ILE A 79 -2.59 -1.69 -11.53
C ILE A 79 -3.87 -2.11 -10.84
N VAL A 80 -4.05 -1.67 -9.60
CA VAL A 80 -5.22 -2.01 -8.78
C VAL A 80 -5.66 -0.77 -8.01
N GLU A 81 -6.98 -0.63 -7.84
CA GLU A 81 -7.61 0.51 -7.18
C GLU A 81 -8.50 0.05 -6.04
N GLY A 82 -8.56 0.88 -5.00
CA GLY A 82 -9.35 0.61 -3.82
C GLY A 82 -9.68 1.89 -3.06
N ASN A 83 -10.15 1.71 -1.83
CA ASN A 83 -10.43 2.79 -0.91
C ASN A 83 -9.59 2.61 0.36
N LEU A 84 -9.27 3.74 0.99
CA LEU A 84 -8.64 3.80 2.30
C LEU A 84 -9.40 4.83 3.14
N GLU A 85 -9.84 4.41 4.31
CA GLU A 85 -10.38 5.30 5.34
C GLU A 85 -9.25 5.71 6.28
N LEU A 86 -8.98 7.01 6.38
CA LEU A 86 -7.94 7.56 7.25
C LEU A 86 -8.60 8.38 8.35
N ASN A 87 -8.61 7.86 9.58
CA ASN A 87 -9.34 8.47 10.70
C ASN A 87 -8.42 9.29 11.61
N SER A 88 -7.20 8.80 11.86
CA SER A 88 -6.21 9.47 12.72
C SER A 88 -5.61 10.73 12.07
N GLY A 89 -5.67 10.83 10.73
CA GLY A 89 -4.95 11.83 9.96
C GLY A 89 -3.44 11.54 9.83
N ILE A 90 -3.00 10.33 10.23
CA ILE A 90 -1.61 9.90 10.10
C ILE A 90 -1.58 8.62 9.27
N LEU A 91 -1.08 8.73 8.04
CA LEU A 91 -0.84 7.61 7.15
C LEU A 91 0.56 7.05 7.39
N GLN A 92 0.67 5.73 7.50
CA GLN A 92 1.95 5.04 7.59
C GLN A 92 2.11 4.02 6.47
N ILE A 93 3.35 3.83 6.02
CA ILE A 93 3.77 2.64 5.29
C ILE A 93 4.57 1.78 6.26
N THR A 94 4.18 0.51 6.40
CA THR A 94 4.83 -0.42 7.32
C THR A 94 5.30 -1.69 6.63
N SER A 95 6.44 -2.22 7.06
CA SER A 95 7.01 -3.46 6.53
C SER A 95 6.51 -4.71 7.27
N CYS A 96 6.62 -5.89 6.64
CA CYS A 96 6.22 -7.17 7.20
C CYS A 96 7.46 -8.01 7.62
N PRO A 97 7.46 -8.67 8.80
CA PRO A 97 6.34 -8.87 9.72
C PRO A 97 6.32 -7.94 10.93
N ASN A 98 7.34 -7.09 11.08
CA ASN A 98 7.56 -6.33 12.31
C ASN A 98 6.71 -5.06 12.40
N ASN A 99 6.08 -4.65 11.30
CA ASN A 99 5.37 -3.38 11.18
C ASN A 99 6.27 -2.17 11.47
N ASP A 100 7.55 -2.24 11.07
CA ASP A 100 8.45 -1.10 11.17
C ASP A 100 7.91 0.05 10.30
N ILE A 101 7.93 1.28 10.81
CA ILE A 101 7.39 2.46 10.11
C ILE A 101 8.43 2.96 9.11
N GLU A 102 8.14 2.76 7.82
CA GLU A 102 9.03 3.11 6.70
C GLU A 102 8.75 4.50 6.15
N LEU A 103 7.51 4.97 6.31
CA LEU A 103 7.07 6.33 5.97
C LEU A 103 5.92 6.72 6.90
N GLU A 104 5.90 7.95 7.39
CA GLU A 104 4.77 8.52 8.14
C GLU A 104 4.44 9.90 7.56
N LEU A 105 3.15 10.15 7.28
CA LEU A 105 2.66 11.39 6.70
C LEU A 105 1.43 11.90 7.45
N ASN A 106 1.42 13.21 7.74
CA ASN A 106 0.21 13.89 8.19
C ASN A 106 -0.69 14.20 6.99
N MET A 107 -1.95 13.81 7.08
CA MET A 107 -2.98 13.99 6.06
C MET A 107 -4.29 14.41 6.73
N THR A 108 -5.21 14.98 5.95
CA THR A 108 -6.55 15.29 6.47
C THR A 108 -7.32 13.98 6.68
N PRO A 109 -8.00 13.76 7.82
CA PRO A 109 -8.86 12.60 7.95
C PRO A 109 -9.96 12.55 6.87
N GLY A 110 -10.29 11.36 6.38
CA GLY A 110 -11.33 11.15 5.37
C GLY A 110 -11.17 9.88 4.55
N HIS A 111 -11.97 9.78 3.49
CA HIS A 111 -11.93 8.65 2.55
C HIS A 111 -11.09 9.02 1.33
N TYR A 112 -10.12 8.16 1.03
CA TYR A 112 -9.20 8.31 -0.08
C TYR A 112 -9.41 7.19 -1.10
N ALA A 113 -9.44 7.54 -2.38
CA ALA A 113 -9.20 6.57 -3.44
C ALA A 113 -7.70 6.28 -3.48
N ILE A 114 -7.33 5.00 -3.48
CA ILE A 114 -5.94 4.56 -3.58
C ILE A 114 -5.75 3.78 -4.87
N ARG A 115 -4.63 4.02 -5.55
CA ARG A 115 -4.18 3.23 -6.70
C ARG A 115 -2.76 2.76 -6.43
N VAL A 116 -2.56 1.47 -6.55
CA VAL A 116 -1.24 0.85 -6.51
C VAL A 116 -0.91 0.35 -7.90
N TYR A 117 0.25 0.75 -8.40
CA TYR A 117 0.76 0.28 -9.67
C TYR A 117 2.19 -0.22 -9.49
N SER A 118 2.49 -1.37 -10.06
CA SER A 118 3.79 -2.02 -9.93
C SER A 118 4.29 -2.56 -11.26
N SER A 119 5.60 -2.49 -11.45
CA SER A 119 6.31 -3.12 -12.54
C SER A 119 6.84 -4.45 -12.04
N ILE A 120 6.63 -5.52 -12.80
CA ILE A 120 7.17 -6.84 -12.47
C ILE A 120 8.67 -6.79 -12.74
N LEU A 121 9.44 -6.61 -11.67
CA LEU A 121 10.88 -6.81 -11.68
C LEU A 121 11.14 -8.26 -11.25
N LYS A 122 11.91 -9.00 -12.04
CA LYS A 122 12.28 -10.38 -11.68
C LYS A 122 13.02 -10.37 -10.33
N CYS A 123 12.69 -11.32 -9.47
CA CYS A 123 13.47 -11.56 -8.26
C CYS A 123 14.92 -11.88 -8.68
N GLY A 124 15.88 -11.13 -8.11
CA GLY A 124 17.30 -11.30 -8.38
C GLY A 124 17.90 -12.50 -7.67
#